data_AF-A0A2E1KQ53-F1
#
_entry.id   AF-A0A2E1KQ53-F1
#
_cell.length_a   1.000
_cell.length_b   1.000
_cell.length_c   1.000
_cell.angle_alpha   90.00
_cell.angle_beta   90.00
_cell.angle_gamma   90.00
#
_symmetry.space_group_name_H-M   'P 1'
#
loop_
_entity.id
_entity.type
_entity.pdbx_description
1 polymer ?
#
loop_
_entity_poly.entity_id
_entity_poly.type
_entity_poly.pdbx_seq_one_letter_code
_entity_poly.pdbx_strand_id
1 'polypeptide(L)'
;MTHPARSRPAMLQPYSPLVRYVPILLITASPFAAAESNLDRARNSIASSRLQTHVEVLADDTFEGREAGTRGGHAAAGYLVQCLQQAGLRPAGEDGSYYQHFGNGFRNVLATIRGCDPPEDSSVILVCGHFDHVGFGSRQNSYGPLGRIHNGADDNASGVAALLEIARTLASQQAGLTRSLLFVFWDGEEQGLLGSKHWLEHPTLPVSQIGLVVNVDMIGRMRDRHIEVLGTRTGFRLRQLISRQNVGVDLQIDFDWELKANSDHYPFAERGTPALMFHTGLHDDYHRPSDDTHLLNIAGLEQITRLLVNVLWETCRPSPAIRFRANWQDESDSQRNQLEAEASRQPPRLGIQWDPADISAGLRVSSVTRDSPAAKAGLQPNDLVVALDGRKITDSQGFQRSILSHSSPVVLSVRSPSGSDVFPLTVALRGTPRRFGISWRNDEAEPGVAILTRVDVGSAAAAAGLRVADRLYEVSGNQWSSGEQLAQWLNRLSAPLPLLVERDGRLKIVVLEERITSTDSLSPKHNPR
;
A
#
# COMPACT_ATOMS: atom_id res chain seq x y z
N MET A 1 -87.12 -50.44 21.55
CA MET A 1 -86.51 -51.59 22.24
C MET A 1 -85.04 -51.69 21.81
N THR A 2 -84.14 -51.80 22.80
CA THR A 2 -82.79 -52.44 22.76
C THR A 2 -81.70 -51.95 21.78
N HIS A 3 -80.70 -51.24 22.37
CA HIS A 3 -79.21 -51.33 22.30
C HIS A 3 -78.49 -52.24 21.26
N PRO A 4 -77.13 -52.11 21.04
CA PRO A 4 -76.16 -51.05 21.39
C PRO A 4 -75.02 -50.73 20.36
N ALA A 5 -74.25 -49.66 20.68
CA ALA A 5 -72.80 -49.41 20.51
C ALA A 5 -72.12 -49.30 19.12
N ARG A 6 -71.44 -48.16 18.87
CA ARG A 6 -69.95 -48.00 18.90
C ARG A 6 -69.45 -46.65 18.32
N SER A 7 -68.44 -46.10 19.02
CA SER A 7 -67.30 -45.23 18.61
C SER A 7 -67.42 -44.16 17.50
N ARG A 8 -67.06 -42.92 17.88
CA ARG A 8 -66.92 -41.69 17.06
C ARG A 8 -65.95 -41.83 15.86
N PRO A 9 -66.24 -41.21 14.70
CA PRO A 9 -65.29 -41.08 13.60
C PRO A 9 -64.56 -39.73 13.55
N ALA A 10 -63.34 -39.78 13.03
CA ALA A 10 -62.44 -38.66 12.78
C ALA A 10 -62.79 -37.90 11.47
N MET A 11 -62.50 -36.60 11.48
CA MET A 11 -62.69 -35.65 10.37
C MET A 11 -61.89 -36.01 9.12
N LEU A 12 -62.55 -35.97 7.97
CA LEU A 12 -61.96 -35.94 6.63
C LEU A 12 -61.79 -34.48 6.18
N GLN A 13 -60.59 -34.11 5.73
CA GLN A 13 -60.34 -32.92 4.91
C GLN A 13 -60.18 -33.33 3.43
N PRO A 14 -60.64 -32.51 2.47
CA PRO A 14 -60.53 -32.82 1.04
C PRO A 14 -59.21 -32.32 0.42
N TYR A 15 -58.86 -33.00 -0.67
CA TYR A 15 -57.71 -32.83 -1.55
C TYR A 15 -57.67 -31.47 -2.29
N SER A 16 -56.47 -30.92 -2.49
CA SER A 16 -56.14 -29.86 -3.46
C SER A 16 -54.99 -30.31 -4.37
N PRO A 17 -54.94 -29.88 -5.65
CA PRO A 17 -54.03 -30.43 -6.65
C PRO A 17 -52.62 -29.82 -6.59
N LEU A 18 -51.63 -30.65 -6.92
CA LEU A 18 -50.21 -30.33 -7.04
C LEU A 18 -49.94 -29.31 -8.15
N VAL A 19 -49.53 -28.09 -7.78
CA VAL A 19 -48.81 -27.15 -8.66
C VAL A 19 -47.31 -27.29 -8.34
N ARG A 20 -46.55 -27.88 -9.27
CA ARG A 20 -45.07 -27.90 -9.20
C ARG A 20 -44.55 -26.49 -9.49
N TYR A 21 -44.19 -25.75 -8.45
CA TYR A 21 -43.30 -24.60 -8.57
C TYR A 21 -41.87 -25.10 -8.80
N VAL A 22 -41.35 -24.94 -10.02
CA VAL A 22 -39.90 -24.96 -10.26
C VAL A 22 -39.39 -23.59 -9.83
N PRO A 23 -38.51 -23.49 -8.80
CA PRO A 23 -37.89 -22.21 -8.50
C PRO A 23 -36.92 -21.89 -9.63
N ILE A 24 -37.28 -20.93 -10.47
CA ILE A 24 -36.32 -20.23 -11.32
C ILE A 24 -35.43 -19.46 -10.36
N LEU A 25 -34.25 -20.00 -10.08
CA LEU A 25 -33.18 -19.29 -9.38
C LEU A 25 -32.66 -18.21 -10.34
N LEU A 26 -33.27 -17.02 -10.30
CA LEU A 26 -32.72 -15.83 -10.91
C LEU A 26 -31.40 -15.52 -10.19
N ILE A 27 -30.28 -15.91 -10.80
CA ILE A 27 -28.95 -15.43 -10.40
C ILE A 27 -28.92 -13.95 -10.76
N THR A 28 -29.34 -13.09 -9.83
CA THR A 28 -29.07 -11.66 -9.94
C THR A 28 -27.58 -11.48 -9.69
N ALA A 29 -26.83 -11.12 -10.73
CA ALA A 29 -25.43 -10.77 -10.58
C ALA A 29 -25.33 -9.66 -9.52
N SER A 30 -24.60 -9.92 -8.42
CA SER A 30 -24.46 -8.93 -7.35
C SER A 30 -23.78 -7.67 -7.89
N PRO A 31 -24.16 -6.46 -7.39
CA PRO A 31 -23.54 -5.19 -7.81
C PRO A 31 -22.01 -5.18 -7.70
N PHE A 32 -21.47 -5.95 -6.75
CA PHE A 32 -20.03 -6.12 -6.55
C PHE A 32 -19.33 -6.81 -7.74
N ALA A 33 -19.93 -7.88 -8.28
CA ALA A 33 -19.40 -8.60 -9.44
C ALA A 33 -19.48 -7.74 -10.72
N ALA A 34 -20.52 -6.91 -10.85
CA ALA A 34 -20.64 -5.97 -11.94
C ALA A 34 -19.57 -4.86 -11.87
N ALA A 35 -19.28 -4.32 -10.68
CA ALA A 35 -18.23 -3.31 -10.49
C ALA A 35 -16.82 -3.86 -10.77
N GLU A 36 -16.50 -5.09 -10.33
CA GLU A 36 -15.24 -5.75 -10.68
C GLU A 36 -15.10 -5.95 -12.19
N SER A 37 -16.18 -6.34 -12.86
CA SER A 37 -16.20 -6.46 -14.33
C SER A 37 -16.01 -5.12 -15.05
N ASN A 38 -16.42 -4.00 -14.45
CA ASN A 38 -16.22 -2.66 -15.02
C ASN A 38 -14.77 -2.19 -14.84
N LEU A 39 -14.16 -2.42 -13.67
CA LEU A 39 -12.76 -2.12 -13.43
C LEU A 39 -11.86 -2.91 -14.39
N ASP A 40 -12.10 -4.21 -14.53
CA ASP A 40 -11.33 -5.05 -15.45
C ASP A 40 -11.45 -4.56 -16.89
N ARG A 41 -12.66 -4.18 -17.34
CA ARG A 41 -12.85 -3.56 -18.65
C ARG A 41 -12.10 -2.24 -18.78
N ALA A 42 -12.16 -1.38 -17.76
CA ALA A 42 -11.45 -0.10 -17.79
C ALA A 42 -9.94 -0.31 -17.90
N ARG A 43 -9.38 -1.07 -16.96
CA ARG A 43 -7.96 -1.41 -16.90
C ARG A 43 -7.50 -2.07 -18.20
N ASN A 44 -8.20 -3.10 -18.68
CA ASN A 44 -7.79 -3.85 -19.88
C ASN A 44 -7.97 -3.05 -21.18
N SER A 45 -8.76 -1.98 -21.17
CA SER A 45 -8.87 -1.11 -22.36
C SER A 45 -7.64 -0.26 -22.59
N ILE A 46 -6.84 0.05 -21.57
CA ILE A 46 -5.59 0.84 -21.70
C ILE A 46 -4.65 0.14 -22.67
N ALA A 47 -4.06 0.89 -23.60
CA ALA A 47 -3.16 0.36 -24.62
C ALA A 47 -1.94 1.25 -24.81
N SER A 48 -0.75 0.64 -24.77
CA SER A 48 0.54 1.26 -25.10
C SER A 48 0.50 2.09 -26.38
N SER A 49 -0.18 1.61 -27.43
CA SER A 49 -0.24 2.33 -28.71
C SER A 49 -0.93 3.69 -28.62
N ARG A 50 -1.99 3.82 -27.82
CA ARG A 50 -2.67 5.12 -27.66
C ARG A 50 -1.89 6.06 -26.74
N LEU A 51 -1.29 5.51 -25.68
CA LEU A 51 -0.37 6.27 -24.83
C LEU A 51 0.77 6.85 -25.67
N GLN A 52 1.41 6.02 -26.50
CA GLN A 52 2.45 6.45 -27.43
C GLN A 52 1.95 7.52 -28.39
N THR A 53 0.79 7.34 -29.03
CA THR A 53 0.22 8.37 -29.92
C THR A 53 0.00 9.71 -29.22
N HIS A 54 -0.51 9.71 -27.98
CA HIS A 54 -0.72 10.94 -27.24
C HIS A 54 0.59 11.67 -26.96
N VAL A 55 1.63 10.94 -26.51
CA VAL A 55 2.95 11.54 -26.29
C VAL A 55 3.54 12.05 -27.60
N GLU A 56 3.52 11.25 -28.67
CA GLU A 56 4.06 11.63 -29.98
C GLU A 56 3.41 12.92 -30.52
N VAL A 57 2.09 13.08 -30.35
CA VAL A 57 1.42 14.32 -30.75
C VAL A 57 1.83 15.48 -29.86
N LEU A 58 1.77 15.32 -28.54
CA LEU A 58 2.03 16.43 -27.62
C LEU A 58 3.48 16.91 -27.70
N ALA A 59 4.43 15.98 -27.85
CA ALA A 59 5.86 16.22 -27.94
C ALA A 59 6.36 16.47 -29.38
N ASP A 60 5.46 16.73 -30.34
CA ASP A 60 5.84 17.08 -31.70
C ASP A 60 6.28 18.56 -31.79
N ASP A 61 7.31 18.83 -32.60
CA ASP A 61 7.87 20.16 -32.83
C ASP A 61 6.81 21.20 -33.26
N THR A 62 5.70 20.77 -33.89
CA THR A 62 4.59 21.66 -34.28
C THR A 62 3.91 22.36 -33.10
N PHE A 63 4.03 21.78 -31.89
CA PHE A 63 3.57 22.35 -30.63
C PHE A 63 4.62 23.25 -29.95
N GLU A 64 5.79 23.46 -30.57
CA GLU A 64 6.79 24.46 -30.14
C GLU A 64 7.18 24.36 -28.65
N GLY A 65 7.18 23.15 -28.10
CA GLY A 65 7.50 22.90 -26.68
C GLY A 65 6.45 23.41 -25.70
N ARG A 66 5.22 23.65 -26.17
CA ARG A 66 4.02 23.90 -25.36
C ARG A 66 4.16 24.98 -24.30
N GLU A 67 4.97 26.01 -24.54
CA GLU A 67 5.10 27.10 -23.57
C GLU A 67 3.74 27.74 -23.27
N ALA A 68 3.46 27.91 -21.98
CA ALA A 68 2.19 28.44 -21.50
C ALA A 68 1.84 29.77 -22.18
N GLY A 69 0.59 29.90 -22.61
CA GLY A 69 0.09 31.12 -23.25
C GLY A 69 0.58 31.37 -24.69
N THR A 70 1.42 30.49 -25.25
CA THR A 70 1.90 30.60 -26.64
C THR A 70 1.01 29.85 -27.64
N ARG A 71 1.33 29.97 -28.94
CA ARG A 71 0.67 29.23 -30.02
C ARG A 71 0.73 27.72 -29.78
N GLY A 72 1.89 27.22 -29.40
CA GLY A 72 2.12 25.81 -29.08
C GLY A 72 1.29 25.31 -27.90
N GLY A 73 1.29 26.06 -26.80
CA GLY A 73 0.45 25.76 -25.63
C GLY A 73 -1.06 25.78 -25.95
N HIS A 74 -1.53 26.75 -26.73
CA HIS A 74 -2.94 26.79 -27.16
C HIS A 74 -3.30 25.63 -28.09
N ALA A 75 -2.40 25.20 -28.97
CA ALA A 75 -2.59 24.03 -29.80
C ALA A 75 -2.71 22.75 -28.95
N ALA A 76 -1.85 22.60 -27.94
CA ALA A 76 -1.93 21.49 -26.98
C ALA A 76 -3.28 21.48 -26.26
N ALA A 77 -3.70 22.63 -25.71
CA ALA A 77 -5.01 22.76 -25.06
C ALA A 77 -6.18 22.42 -26.01
N GLY A 78 -6.08 22.75 -27.30
CA GLY A 78 -7.05 22.34 -28.32
C GLY A 78 -7.09 20.83 -28.55
N TYR A 79 -5.93 20.18 -28.61
CA TYR A 79 -5.81 18.72 -28.72
C TYR A 79 -6.43 18.00 -27.51
N LEU A 80 -6.18 18.49 -26.30
CA LEU A 80 -6.79 17.95 -25.07
C LEU A 80 -8.31 18.00 -25.14
N VAL A 81 -8.88 19.16 -25.48
CA VAL A 81 -10.32 19.33 -25.61
C VAL A 81 -10.91 18.38 -26.65
N GLN A 82 -10.26 18.20 -27.80
CA GLN A 82 -10.71 17.24 -28.80
C GLN A 82 -10.75 15.81 -28.25
N CYS A 83 -9.71 15.38 -27.54
CA CYS A 83 -9.65 14.04 -26.94
C CYS A 83 -10.74 13.85 -25.87
N LEU A 84 -10.94 14.85 -25.00
CA LEU A 84 -11.95 14.82 -23.94
C LEU A 84 -13.38 14.77 -24.51
N GLN A 85 -13.65 15.53 -25.57
CA GLN A 85 -14.92 15.50 -26.31
C GLN A 85 -15.17 14.14 -26.95
N GLN A 86 -14.16 13.57 -27.61
CA GLN A 86 -14.25 12.23 -28.22
C GLN A 86 -14.51 11.13 -27.19
N ALA A 87 -13.93 11.29 -25.99
CA ALA A 87 -14.18 10.41 -24.85
C ALA A 87 -15.55 10.63 -24.16
N GLY A 88 -16.29 11.68 -24.54
CA GLY A 88 -17.62 11.98 -24.00
C GLY A 88 -17.62 12.63 -22.62
N LEU A 89 -16.49 13.20 -22.18
CA LEU A 89 -16.45 13.94 -20.92
C LEU A 89 -17.25 15.24 -21.03
N ARG A 90 -17.69 15.77 -19.89
CA ARG A 90 -18.40 17.04 -19.83
C ARG A 90 -17.43 18.18 -19.52
N PRO A 91 -17.59 19.37 -20.12
CA PRO A 91 -16.82 20.55 -19.75
C PRO A 91 -16.99 20.90 -18.27
N ALA A 92 -15.91 21.33 -17.62
CA ALA A 92 -15.90 21.76 -16.21
C ALA A 92 -15.11 23.07 -15.98
N GLY A 93 -14.87 23.81 -17.07
CA GLY A 93 -14.31 25.16 -17.05
C GLY A 93 -15.37 26.23 -16.89
N GLU A 94 -15.03 27.45 -17.26
CA GLU A 94 -15.88 28.64 -17.14
C GLU A 94 -16.98 28.62 -18.21
N ASP A 95 -18.15 29.16 -17.87
CA ASP A 95 -19.30 29.35 -18.76
C ASP A 95 -19.73 28.09 -19.55
N GLY A 96 -19.55 26.91 -18.94
CA GLY A 96 -19.87 25.62 -19.56
C GLY A 96 -18.88 25.18 -20.66
N SER A 97 -17.71 25.81 -20.72
CA SER A 97 -16.61 25.45 -21.61
C SER A 97 -15.60 24.51 -20.94
N TYR A 98 -14.63 24.02 -21.72
CA TYR A 98 -13.50 23.26 -21.17
C TYR A 98 -12.39 24.16 -20.61
N TYR A 99 -12.43 25.47 -20.85
CA TYR A 99 -11.33 26.37 -20.52
C TYR A 99 -11.61 27.16 -19.25
N GLN A 100 -10.57 27.39 -18.47
CA GLN A 100 -10.53 28.48 -17.49
C GLN A 100 -9.38 29.40 -17.88
N HIS A 101 -9.72 30.65 -18.24
CA HIS A 101 -8.74 31.60 -18.74
C HIS A 101 -8.14 32.43 -17.62
N PHE A 102 -6.83 32.70 -17.69
CA PHE A 102 -6.16 33.53 -16.70
C PHE A 102 -4.91 34.22 -17.25
N GLY A 103 -4.47 35.25 -16.52
CA GLY A 103 -3.28 36.02 -16.87
C GLY A 103 -3.29 36.53 -18.31
N ASN A 104 -2.13 36.52 -18.95
CA ASN A 104 -1.98 36.96 -20.34
C ASN A 104 -1.91 35.76 -21.29
N GLY A 105 -3.07 35.14 -21.53
CA GLY A 105 -3.24 34.09 -22.53
C GLY A 105 -3.16 32.65 -22.00
N PHE A 106 -2.99 32.44 -20.69
CA PHE A 106 -3.00 31.09 -20.12
C PHE A 106 -4.42 30.49 -20.08
N ARG A 107 -4.52 29.17 -20.14
CA ARG A 107 -5.80 28.45 -20.04
C ARG A 107 -5.63 27.05 -19.44
N ASN A 108 -6.23 26.83 -18.27
CA ASN A 108 -6.41 25.46 -17.77
C ASN A 108 -7.47 24.75 -18.63
N VAL A 109 -7.36 23.42 -18.77
CA VAL A 109 -8.38 22.58 -19.42
C VAL A 109 -9.05 21.69 -18.38
N LEU A 110 -10.37 21.74 -18.27
CA LEU A 110 -11.14 21.08 -17.23
C LEU A 110 -12.28 20.25 -17.83
N ALA A 111 -12.40 19.01 -17.35
CA ALA A 111 -13.50 18.12 -17.72
C ALA A 111 -13.91 17.22 -16.56
N THR A 112 -15.17 16.77 -16.53
CA THR A 112 -15.69 15.95 -15.43
C THR A 112 -16.39 14.68 -15.89
N ILE A 113 -16.25 13.64 -15.06
CA ILE A 113 -17.10 12.45 -15.07
C ILE A 113 -17.96 12.52 -13.81
N ARG A 114 -19.28 12.58 -13.98
CA ARG A 114 -20.22 12.62 -12.85
C ARG A 114 -20.39 11.22 -12.25
N GLY A 115 -20.29 11.10 -10.93
CA GLY A 115 -20.61 9.87 -10.22
C GLY A 115 -22.08 9.45 -10.42
N CYS A 116 -22.32 8.15 -10.50
CA CYS A 116 -23.65 7.54 -10.50
C CYS A 116 -24.13 7.39 -9.05
N ASP A 117 -25.30 7.96 -8.76
CA ASP A 117 -25.94 7.96 -7.45
C ASP A 117 -24.97 8.29 -6.29
N PRO A 118 -24.29 9.46 -6.33
CA PRO A 118 -23.33 9.84 -5.30
C PRO A 118 -24.04 9.98 -3.94
N PRO A 119 -23.41 9.51 -2.84
CA PRO A 119 -23.84 9.84 -1.48
C PRO A 119 -23.94 11.36 -1.25
N GLU A 120 -24.76 11.80 -0.30
CA GLU A 120 -24.94 13.23 0.01
C GLU A 120 -23.64 13.93 0.44
N ASP A 121 -22.73 13.20 1.09
CA ASP A 121 -21.41 13.65 1.54
C ASP A 121 -20.28 13.32 0.55
N SER A 122 -20.62 12.95 -0.69
CA SER A 122 -19.62 12.58 -1.70
C SER A 122 -18.71 13.75 -2.05
N SER A 123 -17.42 13.56 -1.86
CA SER A 123 -16.38 14.42 -2.40
C SER A 123 -16.07 14.11 -3.87
N VAL A 124 -15.41 15.06 -4.53
CA VAL A 124 -14.87 14.94 -5.88
C VAL A 124 -13.39 14.56 -5.79
N ILE A 125 -12.96 13.66 -6.67
CA ILE A 125 -11.55 13.33 -6.83
C ILE A 125 -11.00 14.18 -7.98
N LEU A 126 -10.01 15.02 -7.71
CA LEU A 126 -9.34 15.84 -8.71
C LEU A 126 -8.14 15.05 -9.25
N VAL A 127 -8.09 14.84 -10.56
CA VAL A 127 -7.00 14.12 -11.25
C VAL A 127 -6.33 15.09 -12.21
N CYS A 128 -5.03 15.26 -12.11
CA CYS A 128 -4.37 16.34 -12.84
C CYS A 128 -2.92 16.08 -13.23
N GLY A 129 -2.41 16.97 -14.08
CA GLY A 129 -1.04 17.06 -14.56
C GLY A 129 -0.94 18.29 -15.48
N HIS A 130 0.22 18.92 -15.55
CA HIS A 130 0.41 20.06 -16.44
C HIS A 130 0.63 19.62 -17.88
N PHE A 131 0.20 20.45 -18.83
CA PHE A 131 0.38 20.17 -20.26
C PHE A 131 1.36 21.14 -20.93
N ASP A 132 1.69 22.25 -20.26
CA ASP A 132 2.72 23.15 -20.72
C ASP A 132 4.12 22.54 -20.57
N HIS A 133 5.08 23.11 -21.29
CA HIS A 133 6.50 22.86 -21.07
C HIS A 133 7.30 24.14 -21.36
N VAL A 134 8.63 24.07 -21.45
CA VAL A 134 9.52 25.25 -21.45
C VAL A 134 9.76 25.90 -22.84
N GLY A 135 9.04 25.47 -23.88
CA GLY A 135 9.11 26.08 -25.21
C GLY A 135 10.49 25.99 -25.86
N PHE A 136 11.08 27.15 -26.16
CA PHE A 136 12.44 27.24 -26.71
C PHE A 136 13.55 27.28 -25.64
N GLY A 137 13.17 27.17 -24.37
CA GLY A 137 14.06 27.29 -23.22
C GLY A 137 14.54 28.72 -22.97
N SER A 138 14.70 29.06 -21.70
CA SER A 138 15.27 30.31 -21.20
C SER A 138 16.46 30.03 -20.29
N ARG A 139 17.17 31.07 -19.85
CA ARG A 139 18.25 30.91 -18.87
C ARG A 139 17.78 30.40 -17.51
N GLN A 140 16.48 30.46 -17.25
CA GLN A 140 15.87 30.11 -15.96
C GLN A 140 15.34 28.67 -15.94
N ASN A 141 14.90 28.15 -17.08
CA ASN A 141 14.17 26.88 -17.18
C ASN A 141 14.72 25.91 -18.25
N SER A 142 15.89 26.18 -18.83
CA SER A 142 16.58 25.24 -19.71
C SER A 142 17.87 24.76 -19.08
N TYR A 143 18.05 23.45 -19.04
CA TYR A 143 19.33 22.82 -18.73
C TYR A 143 20.13 22.48 -19.99
N GLY A 144 19.55 22.68 -21.17
CA GLY A 144 20.14 22.42 -22.48
C GLY A 144 20.54 23.68 -23.26
N PRO A 145 20.78 23.57 -24.58
CA PRO A 145 20.99 24.72 -25.43
C PRO A 145 19.68 25.51 -25.64
N LEU A 146 19.77 26.83 -25.49
CA LEU A 146 18.66 27.76 -25.71
C LEU A 146 18.30 27.90 -27.20
N GLY A 147 17.05 28.26 -27.49
CA GLY A 147 16.57 28.51 -28.85
C GLY A 147 16.26 27.25 -29.64
N ARG A 148 16.24 26.09 -28.98
CA ARG A 148 15.78 24.82 -29.53
C ARG A 148 14.47 24.43 -28.86
N ILE A 149 13.62 23.73 -29.59
CA ILE A 149 12.35 23.23 -29.05
C ILE A 149 12.66 22.22 -27.93
N HIS A 150 12.02 22.39 -26.79
CA HIS A 150 12.00 21.45 -25.68
C HIS A 150 10.69 20.70 -25.79
N ASN A 151 10.73 19.47 -26.28
CA ASN A 151 9.52 18.72 -26.59
C ASN A 151 8.83 18.16 -25.34
N GLY A 152 9.53 17.99 -24.22
CA GLY A 152 8.89 17.62 -22.95
C GLY A 152 8.11 16.31 -23.06
N ALA A 153 8.75 15.28 -23.63
CA ALA A 153 8.08 14.00 -23.87
C ALA A 153 7.78 13.28 -22.56
N ASP A 154 8.72 13.25 -21.62
CA ASP A 154 8.43 12.78 -20.28
C ASP A 154 7.76 13.88 -19.45
N ASP A 155 8.26 15.11 -19.56
CA ASP A 155 7.86 16.28 -18.78
C ASP A 155 7.03 17.30 -19.60
N ASN A 156 5.70 17.26 -19.60
CA ASN A 156 4.86 16.25 -18.98
C ASN A 156 3.86 15.62 -19.97
N ALA A 157 4.28 15.44 -21.23
CA ALA A 157 3.45 14.75 -22.21
C ALA A 157 3.10 13.31 -21.78
N SER A 158 4.00 12.63 -21.04
CA SER A 158 3.75 11.29 -20.50
C SER A 158 2.60 11.24 -19.49
N GLY A 159 2.55 12.17 -18.53
CA GLY A 159 1.47 12.27 -17.56
C GLY A 159 0.15 12.64 -18.23
N VAL A 160 0.16 13.61 -19.12
CA VAL A 160 -1.02 14.02 -19.91
C VAL A 160 -1.57 12.86 -20.74
N ALA A 161 -0.70 12.08 -21.41
CA ALA A 161 -1.11 10.90 -22.17
C ALA A 161 -1.82 9.86 -21.28
N ALA A 162 -1.32 9.62 -20.07
CA ALA A 162 -1.98 8.74 -19.11
C ALA A 162 -3.33 9.30 -18.67
N LEU A 163 -3.42 10.60 -18.37
CA LEU A 163 -4.67 11.25 -17.96
C LEU A 163 -5.75 11.16 -19.04
N LEU A 164 -5.39 11.36 -20.31
CA LEU A 164 -6.33 11.20 -21.44
C LEU A 164 -6.86 9.76 -21.55
N GLU A 165 -6.00 8.75 -21.40
CA GLU A 165 -6.41 7.35 -21.43
C GLU A 165 -7.23 6.94 -20.20
N ILE A 166 -6.88 7.46 -19.01
CA ILE A 166 -7.66 7.30 -17.77
C ILE A 166 -9.05 7.91 -17.95
N ALA A 167 -9.14 9.16 -18.42
CA ALA A 167 -10.38 9.86 -18.68
C ALA A 167 -11.27 9.07 -19.65
N ARG A 168 -10.71 8.65 -20.80
CA ARG A 168 -11.40 7.85 -21.81
C ARG A 168 -11.95 6.56 -21.22
N THR A 169 -11.13 5.82 -20.48
CA THR A 169 -11.54 4.52 -19.99
C THR A 169 -12.58 4.62 -18.86
N LEU A 170 -12.40 5.54 -17.92
CA LEU A 170 -13.33 5.73 -16.81
C LEU A 170 -14.66 6.30 -17.28
N ALA A 171 -14.66 7.19 -18.28
CA ALA A 171 -15.90 7.69 -18.88
C ALA A 171 -16.71 6.56 -19.52
N SER A 172 -16.05 5.63 -20.21
CA SER A 172 -16.71 4.45 -20.79
C SER A 172 -17.32 3.50 -19.74
N GLN A 173 -16.86 3.58 -18.49
CA GLN A 173 -17.30 2.75 -17.36
C GLN A 173 -17.97 3.58 -16.25
N GLN A 174 -18.50 4.77 -16.58
CA GLN A 174 -19.06 5.73 -15.62
C GLN A 174 -20.08 5.11 -14.65
N ALA A 175 -20.86 4.12 -15.11
CA ALA A 175 -21.85 3.40 -14.30
C ALA A 175 -21.27 2.69 -13.06
N GLY A 176 -19.96 2.45 -13.01
CA GLY A 176 -19.27 1.86 -11.86
C GLY A 176 -18.70 2.86 -10.85
N LEU A 177 -18.81 4.16 -11.12
CA LEU A 177 -18.20 5.21 -10.31
C LEU A 177 -19.26 5.91 -9.47
N THR A 178 -19.13 5.93 -8.15
CA THR A 178 -20.07 6.64 -7.26
C THR A 178 -19.64 8.06 -6.93
N ARG A 179 -18.32 8.34 -6.90
CA ARG A 179 -17.79 9.70 -6.76
C ARG A 179 -17.51 10.31 -8.12
N SER A 180 -17.70 11.63 -8.23
CA SER A 180 -17.33 12.37 -9.44
C SER A 180 -15.81 12.55 -9.53
N LEU A 181 -15.31 12.57 -10.76
CA LEU A 181 -13.93 12.90 -11.09
C LEU A 181 -13.89 14.26 -11.78
N LEU A 182 -12.94 15.11 -11.40
CA LEU A 182 -12.58 16.33 -12.11
C LEU A 182 -11.18 16.14 -12.68
N PHE A 183 -11.08 16.07 -14.00
CA PHE A 183 -9.82 16.09 -14.72
C PHE A 183 -9.41 17.54 -14.95
N VAL A 184 -8.18 17.89 -14.58
CA VAL A 184 -7.63 19.21 -14.83
C VAL A 184 -6.24 19.10 -15.43
N PHE A 185 -6.05 19.77 -16.56
CA PHE A 185 -4.76 19.92 -17.21
C PHE A 185 -4.28 21.35 -16.99
N TRP A 186 -3.19 21.50 -16.26
CA TRP A 186 -2.68 22.81 -15.83
C TRP A 186 -1.84 23.46 -16.92
N ASP A 187 -2.00 24.77 -17.06
CA ASP A 187 -1.14 25.62 -17.87
C ASP A 187 -0.23 26.45 -16.94
N GLY A 188 0.99 26.74 -17.36
CA GLY A 188 1.95 27.55 -16.60
C GLY A 188 2.48 26.89 -15.32
N GLU A 189 2.58 25.56 -15.26
CA GLU A 189 3.28 24.86 -14.17
C GLU A 189 4.74 25.29 -14.13
N GLU A 190 5.39 25.30 -15.29
CA GLU A 190 6.81 25.59 -15.49
C GLU A 190 7.17 27.06 -15.18
N GLN A 191 6.14 27.89 -15.03
CA GLN A 191 6.23 29.30 -14.68
C GLN A 191 5.91 29.54 -13.19
N GLY A 192 5.88 28.48 -12.39
CA GLY A 192 5.70 28.52 -10.94
C GLY A 192 4.30 28.13 -10.48
N LEU A 193 3.74 27.05 -11.03
CA LEU A 193 2.44 26.48 -10.67
C LEU A 193 1.28 27.46 -10.90
N LEU A 194 1.34 28.28 -11.95
CA LEU A 194 0.39 29.39 -12.15
C LEU A 194 -1.04 28.87 -12.33
N GLY A 195 -1.24 27.81 -13.10
CA GLY A 195 -2.55 27.22 -13.38
C GLY A 195 -3.24 26.66 -12.14
N SER A 196 -2.55 25.83 -11.36
CA SER A 196 -3.11 25.23 -10.13
C SER A 196 -3.35 26.28 -9.04
N LYS A 197 -2.45 27.25 -8.88
CA LYS A 197 -2.64 28.39 -7.97
C LYS A 197 -3.84 29.24 -8.37
N HIS A 198 -3.98 29.54 -9.66
CA HIS A 198 -5.11 30.31 -10.16
C HIS A 198 -6.44 29.60 -9.91
N TRP A 199 -6.52 28.30 -10.19
CA TRP A 199 -7.74 27.54 -9.93
C TRP A 199 -8.10 27.52 -8.44
N LEU A 200 -7.14 27.39 -7.54
CA LEU A 200 -7.42 27.43 -6.10
C LEU A 200 -7.90 28.81 -5.61
N GLU A 201 -7.57 29.89 -6.30
CA GLU A 201 -8.08 31.24 -6.03
C GLU A 201 -9.45 31.50 -6.68
N HIS A 202 -9.69 30.89 -7.85
CA HIS A 202 -10.90 31.06 -8.65
C HIS A 202 -11.49 29.68 -9.02
N PRO A 203 -11.95 28.89 -8.03
CA PRO A 203 -12.22 27.48 -8.28
C PRO A 203 -13.55 27.28 -9.02
N THR A 204 -13.56 26.37 -10.00
CA THR A 204 -14.79 26.02 -10.75
C THR A 204 -15.73 25.10 -9.98
N LEU A 205 -15.25 24.48 -8.89
CA LEU A 205 -16.10 23.99 -7.79
C LEU A 205 -15.43 24.29 -6.44
N PRO A 206 -16.20 24.44 -5.34
CA PRO A 206 -15.62 24.75 -4.04
C PRO A 206 -14.51 23.78 -3.63
N VAL A 207 -13.35 24.29 -3.22
CA VAL A 207 -12.18 23.48 -2.82
C VAL A 207 -12.53 22.47 -1.71
N SER A 208 -13.44 22.84 -0.81
CA SER A 208 -13.94 21.95 0.25
C SER A 208 -14.69 20.70 -0.24
N GLN A 209 -15.08 20.65 -1.52
CA GLN A 209 -15.66 19.46 -2.14
C GLN A 209 -14.60 18.52 -2.71
N ILE A 210 -13.33 18.93 -2.80
CA ILE A 210 -12.24 18.05 -3.24
C ILE A 210 -11.82 17.14 -2.09
N GLY A 211 -11.94 15.83 -2.27
CA GLY A 211 -11.58 14.84 -1.25
C GLY A 211 -10.17 14.29 -1.40
N LEU A 212 -9.61 14.35 -2.60
CA LEU A 212 -8.26 13.89 -2.94
C LEU A 212 -7.83 14.54 -4.25
N VAL A 213 -6.57 14.93 -4.31
CA VAL A 213 -5.87 15.31 -5.54
C VAL A 213 -4.91 14.19 -5.93
N VAL A 214 -4.95 13.76 -7.19
CA VAL A 214 -4.02 12.80 -7.78
C VAL A 214 -3.32 13.50 -8.95
N ASN A 215 -2.09 13.94 -8.73
CA ASN A 215 -1.24 14.56 -9.73
C ASN A 215 -0.36 13.50 -10.41
N VAL A 216 -0.15 13.63 -11.72
CA VAL A 216 0.64 12.71 -12.52
C VAL A 216 1.67 13.52 -13.29
N ASP A 217 2.94 13.24 -13.05
CA ASP A 217 4.03 14.07 -13.54
C ASP A 217 5.32 13.28 -13.78
N MET A 218 5.77 13.25 -15.04
CA MET A 218 6.94 12.50 -15.50
C MET A 218 6.85 11.00 -15.16
N ILE A 219 6.00 10.27 -15.88
CA ILE A 219 5.76 8.82 -15.65
C ILE A 219 6.13 7.93 -16.84
N GLY A 220 6.81 8.48 -17.84
CA GLY A 220 7.27 7.80 -19.04
C GLY A 220 8.69 7.23 -18.93
N ARG A 221 9.48 7.57 -17.90
CA ARG A 221 10.91 7.15 -17.79
C ARG A 221 11.16 6.08 -16.72
N MET A 222 10.16 5.25 -16.43
CA MET A 222 10.26 4.15 -15.45
C MET A 222 11.47 3.23 -15.70
N ARG A 223 12.26 3.01 -14.64
CA ARG A 223 13.42 2.09 -14.60
C ARG A 223 13.18 1.03 -13.53
N ASP A 224 13.61 -0.21 -13.77
CA ASP A 224 13.55 -1.31 -12.79
C ASP A 224 12.17 -1.54 -12.14
N ARG A 225 11.08 -1.19 -12.85
CA ARG A 225 9.69 -1.23 -12.34
C ARG A 225 9.48 -0.37 -11.09
N HIS A 226 10.31 0.64 -10.90
CA HIS A 226 10.32 1.55 -9.78
C HIS A 226 9.55 2.83 -10.10
N ILE A 227 8.71 3.27 -9.16
CA ILE A 227 8.06 4.58 -9.18
C ILE A 227 8.15 5.24 -7.80
N GLU A 228 8.00 6.55 -7.78
CA GLU A 228 7.91 7.37 -6.58
C GLU A 228 6.47 7.86 -6.42
N VAL A 229 5.94 7.76 -5.20
CA VAL A 229 4.65 8.35 -4.85
C VAL A 229 4.79 9.27 -3.63
N LEU A 230 4.69 10.57 -3.89
CA LEU A 230 4.75 11.60 -2.87
C LEU A 230 3.34 11.84 -2.28
N GLY A 231 3.31 12.41 -1.07
CA GLY A 231 2.09 12.92 -0.47
C GLY A 231 1.19 11.87 0.20
N THR A 232 1.63 10.61 0.29
CA THR A 232 0.86 9.56 1.01
C THR A 232 0.62 9.87 2.49
N ARG A 233 1.38 10.80 3.08
CA ARG A 233 1.22 11.22 4.48
C ARG A 233 0.34 12.47 4.66
N THR A 234 -0.16 13.06 3.58
CA THR A 234 -1.14 14.18 3.59
C THR A 234 -2.55 13.74 3.95
N GLY A 235 -2.85 12.45 3.83
CA GLY A 235 -4.12 11.86 4.21
C GLY A 235 -3.93 10.48 4.83
N PHE A 236 -4.91 10.03 5.61
CA PHE A 236 -4.82 8.71 6.24
C PHE A 236 -5.01 7.58 5.23
N ARG A 237 -4.22 6.50 5.38
CA ARG A 237 -4.36 5.23 4.64
C ARG A 237 -4.05 5.27 3.15
N LEU A 238 -3.40 6.33 2.65
CA LEU A 238 -3.10 6.46 1.24
C LEU A 238 -2.06 5.43 0.76
N ARG A 239 -1.06 5.10 1.59
CA ARG A 239 -0.07 4.06 1.25
C ARG A 239 -0.75 2.70 1.15
N GLN A 240 -1.64 2.37 2.08
CA GLN A 240 -2.41 1.12 2.04
C GLN A 240 -3.33 1.05 0.82
N LEU A 241 -4.03 2.15 0.49
CA LEU A 241 -4.86 2.25 -0.72
C LEU A 241 -4.05 1.88 -1.96
N ILE A 242 -2.91 2.54 -2.17
CA ILE A 242 -2.06 2.32 -3.36
C ILE A 242 -1.50 0.89 -3.38
N SER A 243 -0.97 0.41 -2.25
CA SER A 243 -0.36 -0.92 -2.18
C SER A 243 -1.36 -2.05 -2.47
N ARG A 244 -2.63 -1.89 -2.07
CA ARG A 244 -3.69 -2.86 -2.42
C ARG A 244 -4.02 -2.87 -3.91
N GLN A 245 -3.96 -1.71 -4.56
CA GLN A 245 -4.22 -1.59 -5.99
C GLN A 245 -3.02 -1.99 -6.86
N ASN A 246 -1.85 -2.22 -6.25
CA ASN A 246 -0.62 -2.63 -6.92
C ASN A 246 -0.47 -4.16 -7.08
N VAL A 247 -1.30 -5.00 -6.47
CA VAL A 247 -1.12 -6.48 -6.46
C VAL A 247 -1.01 -7.11 -7.85
N GLY A 248 -1.80 -6.64 -8.83
CA GLY A 248 -1.76 -7.14 -10.22
C GLY A 248 -0.79 -6.41 -11.14
N VAL A 249 -0.29 -5.24 -10.73
CA VAL A 249 0.65 -4.44 -11.52
C VAL A 249 2.09 -4.75 -11.11
N ASP A 250 2.32 -4.98 -9.82
CA ASP A 250 3.58 -5.39 -9.19
C ASP A 250 4.76 -4.41 -9.40
N LEU A 251 4.48 -3.12 -9.23
CA LEU A 251 5.52 -2.08 -9.22
C LEU A 251 6.23 -2.04 -7.87
N GLN A 252 7.50 -1.68 -7.87
CA GLN A 252 8.21 -1.26 -6.67
C GLN A 252 7.92 0.22 -6.46
N ILE A 253 7.42 0.58 -5.29
CA ILE A 253 6.98 1.94 -4.99
C ILE A 253 7.81 2.47 -3.83
N ASP A 254 8.58 3.52 -4.07
CA ASP A 254 9.08 4.36 -2.99
C ASP A 254 7.99 5.36 -2.60
N PHE A 255 7.74 5.43 -1.30
CA PHE A 255 6.77 6.35 -0.73
C PHE A 255 7.53 7.41 0.04
N ASP A 256 7.71 8.55 -0.61
CA ASP A 256 8.38 9.70 -0.01
C ASP A 256 7.58 10.23 1.17
N TRP A 257 8.29 10.47 2.27
CA TRP A 257 7.71 11.05 3.48
C TRP A 257 7.69 12.57 3.43
N GLU A 258 8.69 13.16 2.79
CA GLU A 258 8.73 14.60 2.54
C GLU A 258 7.89 14.94 1.31
N LEU A 259 6.96 15.89 1.46
CA LEU A 259 6.22 16.43 0.33
C LEU A 259 6.98 17.62 -0.26
N LYS A 260 7.52 17.45 -1.47
CA LYS A 260 8.28 18.48 -2.17
C LYS A 260 7.33 19.45 -2.89
N ALA A 261 7.69 20.73 -2.89
CA ALA A 261 6.96 21.78 -3.62
C ALA A 261 7.37 21.85 -5.11
N ASN A 262 7.31 20.71 -5.80
CA ASN A 262 7.90 20.52 -7.12
C ASN A 262 6.90 20.20 -8.24
N SER A 263 5.59 20.27 -7.98
CA SER A 263 4.54 20.12 -9.00
C SER A 263 3.17 20.53 -8.42
N ASP A 264 2.11 20.46 -9.23
CA ASP A 264 0.77 21.01 -8.96
C ASP A 264 0.00 20.35 -7.80
N HIS A 265 0.47 19.24 -7.26
CA HIS A 265 -0.11 18.63 -6.05
C HIS A 265 0.10 19.48 -4.79
N TYR A 266 1.21 20.22 -4.73
CA TYR A 266 1.67 20.89 -3.51
C TYR A 266 0.74 22.03 -3.04
N PRO A 267 0.28 22.96 -3.91
CA PRO A 267 -0.63 24.04 -3.50
C PRO A 267 -1.96 23.56 -2.88
N PHE A 268 -2.40 22.34 -3.22
CA PHE A 268 -3.61 21.73 -2.64
C PHE A 268 -3.35 21.17 -1.24
N ALA A 269 -2.19 20.52 -1.04
CA ALA A 269 -1.78 20.03 0.28
C ALA A 269 -1.62 21.19 1.29
N GLU A 270 -1.05 22.32 0.85
CA GLU A 270 -0.96 23.54 1.68
C GLU A 270 -2.33 24.09 2.07
N ARG A 271 -3.35 23.90 1.24
CA ARG A 271 -4.74 24.31 1.50
C ARG A 271 -5.60 23.25 2.19
N GLY A 272 -4.98 22.20 2.74
CA GLY A 272 -5.71 21.24 3.58
C GLY A 272 -6.38 20.10 2.81
N THR A 273 -6.00 19.86 1.55
CA THR A 273 -6.55 18.79 0.72
C THR A 273 -5.54 17.64 0.61
N PRO A 274 -5.93 16.37 0.83
CA PRO A 274 -5.02 15.24 0.59
C PRO A 274 -4.56 15.24 -0.87
N ALA A 275 -3.26 15.06 -1.09
CA ALA A 275 -2.67 15.12 -2.42
C ALA A 275 -1.63 14.01 -2.61
N LEU A 276 -1.63 13.41 -3.80
CA LEU A 276 -0.67 12.43 -4.27
C LEU A 276 0.02 12.94 -5.53
N MET A 277 1.29 12.60 -5.71
CA MET A 277 2.01 12.76 -6.97
C MET A 277 2.63 11.44 -7.38
N PHE A 278 2.36 11.00 -8.60
CA PHE A 278 2.99 9.82 -9.19
C PHE A 278 4.08 10.27 -10.17
N HIS A 279 5.27 9.71 -10.02
CA HIS A 279 6.49 10.14 -10.70
C HIS A 279 7.44 8.95 -10.93
N THR A 280 8.33 9.03 -11.93
CA THR A 280 9.31 7.96 -12.24
C THR A 280 10.78 8.31 -11.91
N GLY A 281 11.01 9.41 -11.22
CA GLY A 281 12.34 9.92 -10.92
C GLY A 281 12.81 10.91 -11.99
N LEU A 282 13.73 11.80 -11.61
CA LEU A 282 14.40 12.68 -12.56
C LEU A 282 15.30 11.90 -13.53
N HIS A 283 15.66 12.56 -14.63
CA HIS A 283 16.57 12.04 -15.64
C HIS A 283 17.41 13.15 -16.27
N ASP A 284 18.51 12.77 -16.92
CA ASP A 284 19.49 13.73 -17.44
C ASP A 284 18.93 14.65 -18.54
N ASP A 285 17.85 14.23 -19.22
CA ASP A 285 17.17 14.97 -20.29
C ASP A 285 16.15 16.01 -19.79
N TYR A 286 15.87 16.07 -18.48
CA TYR A 286 14.88 17.00 -17.90
C TYR A 286 15.19 18.46 -18.30
N HIS A 287 14.17 19.19 -18.76
CA HIS A 287 14.29 20.58 -19.24
C HIS A 287 15.38 20.77 -20.32
N ARG A 288 15.54 19.77 -21.20
CA ARG A 288 16.43 19.84 -22.36
C ARG A 288 15.67 19.53 -23.65
N PRO A 289 16.18 20.00 -24.81
CA PRO A 289 15.67 19.58 -26.12
C PRO A 289 15.74 18.07 -26.38
N SER A 290 16.48 17.32 -25.55
CA SER A 290 16.61 15.87 -25.67
C SER A 290 15.51 15.10 -24.94
N ASP A 291 14.63 15.74 -24.16
CA ASP A 291 13.45 15.06 -23.61
C ASP A 291 12.43 14.77 -24.73
N ASP A 292 12.60 13.61 -25.36
CA ASP A 292 11.93 13.22 -26.59
C ASP A 292 11.40 11.77 -26.53
N THR A 293 10.37 11.51 -27.31
CA THR A 293 9.50 10.32 -27.36
C THR A 293 10.25 8.98 -27.41
N HIS A 294 11.34 8.89 -28.16
CA HIS A 294 12.13 7.66 -28.33
C HIS A 294 12.82 7.18 -27.03
N LEU A 295 12.88 8.04 -26.01
CA LEU A 295 13.44 7.74 -24.70
C LEU A 295 12.42 7.13 -23.74
N LEU A 296 11.12 7.17 -24.07
CA LEU A 296 10.08 6.73 -23.16
C LEU A 296 9.98 5.20 -23.06
N ASN A 297 9.76 4.73 -21.84
CA ASN A 297 9.33 3.38 -21.53
C ASN A 297 7.80 3.29 -21.62
N ILE A 298 7.26 3.14 -22.83
CA ILE A 298 5.81 3.06 -23.07
C ILE A 298 5.15 1.90 -22.31
N ALA A 299 5.83 0.75 -22.22
CA ALA A 299 5.31 -0.39 -21.45
C ALA A 299 5.23 -0.10 -19.94
N GLY A 300 6.14 0.73 -19.42
CA GLY A 300 6.11 1.24 -18.06
C GLY A 300 4.99 2.25 -17.84
N LEU A 301 4.86 3.21 -18.76
CA LEU A 301 3.76 4.19 -18.78
C LEU A 301 2.39 3.50 -18.74
N GLU A 302 2.21 2.43 -19.52
CA GLU A 302 0.98 1.61 -19.47
C GLU A 302 0.74 1.00 -18.09
N GLN A 303 1.76 0.43 -17.45
CA GLN A 303 1.64 -0.20 -16.13
C GLN A 303 1.26 0.83 -15.05
N ILE A 304 1.89 2.01 -15.08
CA ILE A 304 1.58 3.11 -14.16
C ILE A 304 0.15 3.60 -14.39
N THR A 305 -0.26 3.75 -15.65
CA THR A 305 -1.64 4.12 -16.02
C THR A 305 -2.65 3.10 -15.48
N ARG A 306 -2.36 1.80 -15.56
CA ARG A 306 -3.21 0.73 -15.00
C ARG A 306 -3.30 0.82 -13.47
N LEU A 307 -2.20 1.12 -12.78
CA LEU A 307 -2.21 1.35 -11.33
C LEU A 307 -3.07 2.58 -10.97
N LEU A 308 -2.90 3.69 -11.68
CA LEU A 308 -3.70 4.91 -11.48
C LEU A 308 -5.20 4.63 -11.69
N VAL A 309 -5.59 3.87 -12.72
CA VAL A 309 -6.99 3.44 -12.90
C VAL A 309 -7.49 2.64 -11.71
N ASN A 310 -6.71 1.69 -11.18
CA ASN A 310 -7.12 0.90 -10.01
C ASN A 310 -7.31 1.79 -8.77
N VAL A 311 -6.37 2.71 -8.52
CA VAL A 311 -6.43 3.67 -7.39
C VAL A 311 -7.65 4.57 -7.51
N LEU A 312 -7.85 5.21 -8.67
CA LEU A 312 -8.98 6.10 -8.90
C LEU A 312 -10.31 5.36 -8.80
N TRP A 313 -10.40 4.15 -9.36
CA TRP A 313 -11.59 3.32 -9.26
C TRP A 313 -11.96 3.03 -7.81
N GLU A 314 -11.00 2.60 -6.98
CA GLU A 314 -11.23 2.33 -5.56
C GLU A 314 -11.65 3.60 -4.81
N THR A 315 -11.02 4.74 -5.10
CA THR A 315 -11.45 6.03 -4.51
C THR A 315 -12.83 6.46 -4.95
N CYS A 316 -13.34 5.98 -6.09
CA CYS A 316 -14.69 6.27 -6.57
C CYS A 316 -15.75 5.29 -6.08
N ARG A 317 -15.39 4.25 -5.31
CA ARG A 317 -16.35 3.34 -4.67
C ARG A 317 -16.93 3.95 -3.39
N PRO A 318 -18.11 3.47 -2.93
CA PRO A 318 -18.66 3.83 -1.63
C PRO A 318 -17.68 3.46 -0.51
N SER A 319 -16.97 4.46 0.00
CA SER A 319 -15.96 4.35 1.05
C SER A 319 -16.04 5.59 1.94
N PRO A 320 -15.48 5.57 3.16
CA PRO A 320 -15.31 6.79 3.93
C PRO A 320 -14.48 7.82 3.15
N ALA A 321 -14.72 9.12 3.41
CA ALA A 321 -13.89 10.17 2.84
C ALA A 321 -12.45 10.04 3.33
N ILE A 322 -11.49 10.32 2.44
CA ILE A 322 -10.08 10.43 2.81
C ILE A 322 -9.93 11.70 3.63
N ARG A 323 -9.48 11.54 4.88
CA ARG A 323 -9.28 12.67 5.79
C ARG A 323 -7.87 13.21 5.64
N PHE A 324 -7.77 14.54 5.54
CA PHE A 324 -6.50 15.26 5.56
C PHE A 324 -5.80 15.14 6.92
N ARG A 325 -4.46 15.12 6.88
CA ARG A 325 -3.57 15.02 8.03
C ARG A 325 -2.57 16.18 8.03
N ALA A 326 -2.85 17.22 8.82
CA ALA A 326 -2.01 18.43 8.88
C ALA A 326 -0.55 18.18 9.29
N ASN A 327 -0.28 17.12 10.05
CA ASN A 327 1.06 16.72 10.49
C ASN A 327 2.02 16.32 9.35
N TRP A 328 1.57 16.28 8.09
CA TRP A 328 2.44 15.99 6.95
C TRP A 328 3.63 16.96 6.86
N GLN A 329 3.48 18.20 7.33
CA GLN A 329 4.53 19.22 7.32
C GLN A 329 5.72 18.88 8.21
N ASP A 330 5.50 18.05 9.23
CA ASP A 330 6.57 17.60 10.12
C ASP A 330 7.29 16.35 9.57
N GLU A 331 6.73 15.70 8.53
CA GLU A 331 7.22 14.42 7.99
C GLU A 331 8.52 14.59 7.22
N SER A 332 9.47 13.68 7.45
CA SER A 332 10.76 13.68 6.77
C SER A 332 11.37 12.28 6.70
N ASP A 333 12.38 12.12 5.84
CA ASP A 333 13.18 10.90 5.79
C ASP A 333 13.86 10.56 7.12
N SER A 334 14.21 11.56 7.91
CA SER A 334 14.76 11.35 9.25
C SER A 334 13.74 10.65 10.17
N GLN A 335 12.48 11.10 10.12
CA GLN A 335 11.39 10.47 10.88
C GLN A 335 11.05 9.08 10.34
N ARG A 336 11.07 8.88 9.02
CA ARG A 336 10.96 7.55 8.39
C ARG A 336 12.01 6.61 8.96
N ASN A 337 13.28 7.02 8.87
CA ASN A 337 14.41 6.26 9.34
C ASN A 337 14.30 5.94 10.83
N GLN A 338 13.84 6.89 11.65
CA GLN A 338 13.62 6.65 13.08
C GLN A 338 12.48 5.65 13.34
N LEU A 339 11.38 5.75 12.60
CA LEU A 339 10.22 4.87 12.77
C LEU A 339 10.52 3.45 12.30
N GLU A 340 11.26 3.30 11.20
CA GLU A 340 11.64 2.03 10.59
C GLU A 340 12.92 1.41 11.17
N ALA A 341 13.74 2.20 11.88
CA ALA A 341 14.99 1.74 12.46
C ALA A 341 14.80 0.52 13.36
N GLU A 342 15.75 -0.41 13.29
CA GLU A 342 15.77 -1.57 14.17
C GLU A 342 15.78 -1.10 15.64
N ALA A 343 14.83 -1.58 16.43
CA ALA A 343 14.77 -1.28 17.85
C ALA A 343 16.04 -1.80 18.53
N SER A 344 16.59 -1.00 19.45
CA SER A 344 17.80 -1.34 20.19
C SER A 344 17.74 -2.78 20.74
N ARG A 345 18.87 -3.50 20.66
CA ARG A 345 18.94 -4.89 21.11
C ARG A 345 18.58 -4.96 22.59
N GLN A 346 17.37 -5.43 22.86
CA GLN A 346 16.96 -5.77 24.20
C GLN A 346 17.86 -6.88 24.73
N PRO A 347 18.27 -6.82 26.01
CA PRO A 347 19.05 -7.89 26.59
C PRO A 347 18.33 -9.24 26.44
N PRO A 348 19.07 -10.32 26.12
CA PRO A 348 18.49 -11.64 25.90
C PRO A 348 17.65 -12.12 27.09
N ARG A 349 16.55 -12.84 26.81
CA ARG A 349 15.61 -13.33 27.83
C ARG A 349 16.26 -14.31 28.82
N LEU A 350 17.22 -15.12 28.34
CA LEU A 350 18.00 -16.06 29.15
C LEU A 350 19.41 -15.51 29.46
N GLY A 351 20.14 -15.09 28.41
CA GLY A 351 21.46 -14.45 28.52
C GLY A 351 22.65 -15.38 28.51
N ILE A 352 22.63 -16.34 27.58
CA ILE A 352 23.73 -17.27 27.30
C ILE A 352 24.09 -17.22 25.83
N GLN A 353 25.33 -17.59 25.52
CA GLN A 353 25.75 -18.05 24.20
C GLN A 353 26.12 -19.53 24.31
N TRP A 354 26.06 -20.24 23.19
CA TRP A 354 26.40 -21.66 23.13
C TRP A 354 27.30 -21.94 21.93
N ASP A 355 28.04 -23.05 22.01
CA ASP A 355 28.74 -23.62 20.88
C ASP A 355 27.71 -24.22 19.90
N PRO A 356 27.70 -23.80 18.63
CA PRO A 356 26.80 -24.38 17.64
C PRO A 356 27.19 -25.81 17.21
N ALA A 357 28.39 -26.29 17.55
CA ALA A 357 28.85 -27.63 17.21
C ALA A 357 28.16 -28.73 18.04
N ASP A 358 28.06 -29.93 17.44
CA ASP A 358 27.48 -31.18 17.97
C ASP A 358 26.57 -31.05 19.21
N ILE A 359 25.28 -30.89 18.95
CA ILE A 359 24.23 -30.79 19.97
C ILE A 359 23.68 -32.15 20.43
N SER A 360 24.27 -33.28 19.99
CA SER A 360 23.76 -34.63 20.29
C SER A 360 23.63 -34.91 21.80
N ALA A 361 24.53 -34.32 22.59
CA ALA A 361 24.56 -34.41 24.05
C ALA A 361 23.83 -33.26 24.77
N GLY A 362 23.47 -32.17 24.08
CA GLY A 362 22.90 -30.94 24.63
C GLY A 362 23.62 -29.68 24.11
N LEU A 363 23.14 -28.50 24.50
CA LEU A 363 23.77 -27.22 24.15
C LEU A 363 24.87 -26.87 25.14
N ARG A 364 26.12 -26.83 24.68
CA ARG A 364 27.25 -26.40 25.50
C ARG A 364 27.27 -24.88 25.60
N VAL A 365 27.14 -24.37 26.82
CA VAL A 365 27.22 -22.93 27.11
C VAL A 365 28.64 -22.46 26.85
N SER A 366 28.82 -21.52 25.93
CA SER A 366 30.13 -20.92 25.64
C SER A 366 30.37 -19.67 26.49
N SER A 367 29.33 -18.90 26.76
CA SER A 367 29.40 -17.73 27.63
C SER A 367 28.07 -17.46 28.35
N VAL A 368 28.16 -16.82 29.51
CA VAL A 368 27.00 -16.35 30.29
C VAL A 368 27.13 -14.86 30.49
N THR A 369 26.11 -14.11 30.10
CA THR A 369 26.11 -12.64 30.21
C THR A 369 25.96 -12.23 31.67
N ARG A 370 26.79 -11.27 32.14
CA ARG A 370 26.70 -10.73 33.50
C ARG A 370 25.30 -10.15 33.76
N ASP A 371 24.77 -10.36 34.97
CA ASP A 371 23.44 -9.91 35.42
C ASP A 371 22.25 -10.43 34.59
N SER A 372 22.49 -11.44 33.74
CA SER A 372 21.43 -12.14 33.02
C SER A 372 20.61 -13.07 33.92
N PRO A 373 19.40 -13.46 33.51
CA PRO A 373 18.65 -14.52 34.17
C PRO A 373 19.44 -15.81 34.36
N ALA A 374 20.20 -16.25 33.36
CA ALA A 374 21.05 -17.43 33.46
C ALA A 374 22.15 -17.29 34.52
N ALA A 375 22.83 -16.13 34.57
CA ALA A 375 23.84 -15.85 35.60
C ALA A 375 23.23 -15.85 37.00
N LYS A 376 22.05 -15.23 37.17
CA LYS A 376 21.32 -15.20 38.46
C LYS A 376 20.84 -16.58 38.90
N ALA A 377 20.52 -17.45 37.94
CA ALA A 377 20.18 -18.83 38.21
C ALA A 377 21.42 -19.71 38.50
N GLY A 378 22.63 -19.21 38.23
CA GLY A 378 23.89 -19.91 38.53
C GLY A 378 24.49 -20.70 37.38
N LEU A 379 23.98 -20.55 36.15
CA LEU A 379 24.55 -21.20 34.97
C LEU A 379 25.96 -20.67 34.68
N GLN A 380 26.88 -21.57 34.32
CA GLN A 380 28.29 -21.27 34.08
C GLN A 380 28.72 -21.59 32.64
N PRO A 381 29.79 -20.96 32.13
CA PRO A 381 30.45 -21.43 30.92
C PRO A 381 30.86 -22.91 31.02
N ASN A 382 30.76 -23.61 29.89
CA ASN A 382 30.94 -25.06 29.70
C ASN A 382 29.82 -25.97 30.23
N ASP A 383 28.83 -25.45 30.96
CA ASP A 383 27.65 -26.22 31.32
C ASP A 383 26.94 -26.75 30.05
N LEU A 384 26.35 -27.94 30.15
CA LEU A 384 25.61 -28.57 29.07
C LEU A 384 24.11 -28.54 29.37
N VAL A 385 23.36 -27.75 28.62
CA VAL A 385 21.90 -27.68 28.73
C VAL A 385 21.30 -28.80 27.89
N VAL A 386 20.72 -29.81 28.54
CA VAL A 386 20.24 -31.04 27.87
C VAL A 386 18.74 -31.02 27.58
N ALA A 387 17.96 -30.29 28.38
CA ALA A 387 16.52 -30.17 28.22
C ALA A 387 15.98 -28.82 28.72
N LEU A 388 14.82 -28.44 28.21
CA LEU A 388 14.02 -27.28 28.63
C LEU A 388 12.62 -27.79 29.01
N ASP A 389 12.20 -27.54 30.25
CA ASP A 389 10.92 -28.01 30.81
C ASP A 389 10.66 -29.50 30.55
N GLY A 390 11.71 -30.32 30.71
CA GLY A 390 11.69 -31.76 30.51
C GLY A 390 11.76 -32.23 29.05
N ARG A 391 11.78 -31.32 28.07
CA ARG A 391 11.92 -31.65 26.65
C ARG A 391 13.38 -31.59 26.23
N LYS A 392 13.89 -32.69 25.67
CA LYS A 392 15.27 -32.78 25.21
C LYS A 392 15.55 -31.72 24.14
N ILE A 393 16.70 -31.08 24.24
CA ILE A 393 17.16 -30.14 23.22
C ILE A 393 17.84 -30.93 22.11
N THR A 394 17.27 -30.85 20.91
CA THR A 394 17.74 -31.54 19.70
C THR A 394 18.04 -30.57 18.55
N ASP A 395 17.70 -29.29 18.72
CA ASP A 395 17.84 -28.22 17.73
C ASP A 395 18.16 -26.92 18.47
N SER A 396 19.32 -26.31 18.16
CA SER A 396 19.74 -25.04 18.77
C SER A 396 18.81 -23.89 18.41
N GLN A 397 18.27 -23.87 17.19
CA GLN A 397 17.28 -22.87 16.77
C GLN A 397 15.95 -23.10 17.48
N GLY A 398 15.55 -24.36 17.66
CA GLY A 398 14.36 -24.77 18.43
C GLY A 398 14.46 -24.36 19.89
N PHE A 399 15.63 -24.51 20.51
CA PHE A 399 15.88 -24.02 21.86
C PHE A 399 15.74 -22.49 21.94
N GLN A 400 16.39 -21.75 21.04
CA GLN A 400 16.29 -20.29 21.01
C GLN A 400 14.83 -19.82 20.84
N ARG A 401 14.07 -20.45 19.92
CA ARG A 401 12.64 -20.18 19.73
C ARG A 401 11.84 -20.42 21.01
N SER A 402 12.10 -21.53 21.70
CA SER A 402 11.44 -21.85 22.96
C SER A 402 11.73 -20.79 24.02
N ILE A 403 12.98 -20.36 24.20
CA ILE A 403 13.32 -19.28 25.14
C ILE A 403 12.63 -17.94 24.79
N LEU A 404 12.49 -17.62 23.50
CA LEU A 404 11.82 -16.40 23.07
C LEU A 404 10.31 -16.43 23.33
N SER A 405 9.65 -17.58 23.15
CA SER A 405 8.19 -17.74 23.27
C SER A 405 7.69 -18.20 24.63
N HIS A 406 8.56 -18.69 25.52
CA HIS A 406 8.10 -19.26 26.80
C HIS A 406 7.70 -18.20 27.82
N SER A 407 6.66 -18.49 28.61
CA SER A 407 6.39 -17.75 29.85
C SER A 407 7.55 -17.91 30.84
N SER A 408 7.72 -16.92 31.72
CA SER A 408 8.67 -17.01 32.83
C SER A 408 7.97 -17.60 34.06
N PRO A 409 8.61 -18.48 34.86
CA PRO A 409 9.97 -19.03 34.70
C PRO A 409 10.02 -20.26 33.77
N VAL A 410 11.25 -20.71 33.44
CA VAL A 410 11.54 -22.00 32.76
C VAL A 410 12.45 -22.87 33.63
N VAL A 411 12.44 -24.19 33.41
CA VAL A 411 13.37 -25.14 34.04
C VAL A 411 14.33 -25.69 33.01
N LEU A 412 15.62 -25.39 33.15
CA LEU A 412 16.68 -25.99 32.36
C LEU A 412 17.19 -27.26 33.04
N SER A 413 17.36 -28.35 32.31
CA SER A 413 18.13 -29.50 32.80
C SER A 413 19.59 -29.31 32.39
N VAL A 414 20.47 -29.18 33.37
CA VAL A 414 21.87 -28.79 33.18
C VAL A 414 22.79 -29.90 33.67
N ARG A 415 23.86 -30.19 32.93
CA ARG A 415 24.96 -31.06 33.34
C ARG A 415 26.24 -30.24 33.43
N SER A 416 26.92 -30.35 34.57
CA SER A 416 28.22 -29.71 34.80
C SER A 416 29.32 -30.33 33.92
N PRO A 417 30.37 -29.59 33.53
CA PRO A 417 31.49 -30.12 32.73
C PRO A 417 32.18 -31.34 33.35
N SER A 418 32.24 -31.40 34.69
CA SER A 418 32.98 -32.42 35.45
C SER A 418 32.07 -33.49 36.08
N GLY A 419 30.76 -33.38 35.92
CA GLY A 419 29.77 -34.27 36.55
C GLY A 419 28.96 -35.10 35.56
N SER A 420 28.57 -36.32 35.97
CA SER A 420 27.62 -37.16 35.22
C SER A 420 26.16 -36.72 35.40
N ASP A 421 25.87 -36.09 36.53
CA ASP A 421 24.50 -35.88 36.99
C ASP A 421 23.86 -34.65 36.35
N VAL A 422 22.59 -34.78 35.99
CA VAL A 422 21.76 -33.70 35.43
C VAL A 422 20.92 -33.12 36.56
N PHE A 423 21.00 -31.80 36.78
CA PHE A 423 20.22 -31.11 37.79
C PHE A 423 19.27 -30.08 37.15
N PRO A 424 18.09 -29.84 37.75
CA PRO A 424 17.17 -28.81 37.29
C PRO A 424 17.64 -27.43 37.75
N LEU A 425 17.51 -26.44 36.85
CA LEU A 425 17.85 -25.04 37.09
C LEU A 425 16.67 -24.16 36.68
N THR A 426 15.97 -23.59 37.67
CA THR A 426 14.85 -22.68 37.42
C THR A 426 15.37 -21.29 37.07
N VAL A 427 14.97 -20.77 35.91
CA VAL A 427 15.40 -19.47 35.41
C VAL A 427 14.21 -18.55 35.19
N ALA A 428 14.19 -17.40 35.88
CA ALA A 428 13.21 -16.35 35.67
C ALA A 428 13.59 -15.51 34.42
N LEU A 429 13.06 -15.90 33.26
CA LEU A 429 13.29 -15.19 31.99
C LEU A 429 12.94 -13.70 32.08
N ARG A 430 13.76 -12.87 31.43
CA ARG A 430 13.55 -11.42 31.31
C ARG A 430 12.45 -11.11 30.30
N GLY A 431 11.63 -10.11 30.58
CA GLY A 431 10.64 -9.57 29.65
C GLY A 431 9.48 -10.53 29.33
N THR A 432 8.59 -10.06 28.46
CA THR A 432 7.42 -10.83 28.02
C THR A 432 7.76 -11.79 26.87
N PRO A 433 7.01 -12.89 26.73
CA PRO A 433 7.17 -13.79 25.60
C PRO A 433 6.93 -13.10 24.25
N ARG A 434 7.77 -13.41 23.26
CA ARG A 434 7.61 -12.98 21.86
C ARG A 434 7.44 -14.21 20.99
N ARG A 435 6.21 -14.73 20.93
CA ARG A 435 5.89 -16.03 20.29
C ARG A 435 6.51 -16.21 18.91
N PHE A 436 6.43 -15.19 18.06
CA PHE A 436 6.99 -15.22 16.71
C PHE A 436 8.28 -14.43 16.54
N GLY A 437 8.83 -13.84 17.60
CA GLY A 437 10.10 -13.10 17.58
C GLY A 437 10.05 -11.76 16.86
N ILE A 438 8.90 -11.06 16.85
CA ILE A 438 8.76 -9.73 16.24
C ILE A 438 8.50 -8.65 17.29
N SER A 439 8.85 -7.42 16.93
CA SER A 439 8.43 -6.19 17.62
C SER A 439 8.11 -5.13 16.58
N TRP A 440 7.25 -4.18 16.92
CA TRP A 440 6.77 -3.19 15.97
C TRP A 440 6.56 -1.81 16.61
N ARG A 441 6.41 -0.81 15.75
CA ARG A 441 5.84 0.51 16.06
C ARG A 441 4.58 0.70 15.23
N ASN A 442 3.72 1.62 15.65
CA ASN A 442 2.54 2.01 14.88
C ASN A 442 2.90 3.16 13.94
N ASP A 443 2.19 3.26 12.81
CA ASP A 443 2.27 4.42 11.91
C ASP A 443 1.00 5.26 12.08
N GLU A 444 1.16 6.53 12.43
CA GLU A 444 0.03 7.44 12.65
C GLU A 444 -0.68 7.83 11.35
N ALA A 445 0.03 7.84 10.21
CA ALA A 445 -0.57 8.09 8.91
C ALA A 445 -1.36 6.87 8.39
N GLU A 446 -1.04 5.68 8.92
CA GLU A 446 -1.66 4.41 8.54
C GLU A 446 -2.27 3.69 9.78
N PRO A 447 -3.35 4.22 10.38
CA PRO A 447 -3.96 3.62 11.58
C PRO A 447 -4.40 2.18 11.34
N GLY A 448 -3.93 1.27 12.20
CA GLY A 448 -4.13 -0.18 12.05
C GLY A 448 -2.98 -0.89 11.34
N VAL A 449 -1.85 -0.21 11.10
CA VAL A 449 -0.62 -0.81 10.55
C VAL A 449 0.46 -0.93 11.62
N ALA A 450 1.21 -2.03 11.56
CA ALA A 450 2.38 -2.27 12.41
C ALA A 450 3.64 -2.34 11.56
N ILE A 451 4.60 -1.45 11.80
CA ILE A 451 5.91 -1.45 11.16
C ILE A 451 6.85 -2.30 12.00
N LEU A 452 7.40 -3.37 11.42
CA LEU A 452 8.34 -4.24 12.11
C LEU A 452 9.64 -3.50 12.40
N THR A 453 10.00 -3.42 13.67
CA THR A 453 11.24 -2.80 14.14
C THR A 453 12.23 -3.84 14.64
N ARG A 454 11.82 -5.11 14.68
CA ARG A 454 12.68 -6.21 15.06
C ARG A 454 12.14 -7.52 14.52
N VAL A 455 13.06 -8.33 13.98
CA VAL A 455 12.82 -9.74 13.66
C VAL A 455 13.98 -10.54 14.27
N ASP A 456 13.70 -11.26 15.36
CA ASP A 456 14.72 -12.01 16.10
C ASP A 456 15.29 -13.14 15.22
N VAL A 457 16.62 -13.20 15.09
CA VAL A 457 17.32 -14.29 14.38
C VAL A 457 16.90 -15.64 14.96
N GLY A 458 16.60 -16.61 14.09
CA GLY A 458 16.14 -17.95 14.48
C GLY A 458 14.67 -18.04 14.88
N SER A 459 13.92 -16.93 14.90
CA SER A 459 12.47 -16.94 15.18
C SER A 459 11.64 -17.49 14.01
N ALA A 460 10.37 -17.81 14.28
CA ALA A 460 9.41 -18.17 13.23
C ALA A 460 9.21 -17.06 12.20
N ALA A 461 9.22 -15.79 12.61
CA ALA A 461 9.17 -14.65 11.70
C ALA A 461 10.39 -14.55 10.78
N ALA A 462 11.59 -14.75 11.33
CA ALA A 462 12.82 -14.78 10.53
C ALA A 462 12.78 -15.93 9.50
N ALA A 463 12.35 -17.13 9.93
CA ALA A 463 12.21 -18.28 9.05
C ALA A 463 11.16 -18.06 7.94
N ALA A 464 10.11 -17.28 8.21
CA ALA A 464 9.08 -16.91 7.23
C ALA A 464 9.51 -15.74 6.30
N GLY A 465 10.70 -15.16 6.50
CA GLY A 465 11.23 -14.10 5.64
C GLY A 465 10.71 -12.69 5.93
N LEU A 466 10.16 -12.46 7.13
CA LEU A 466 9.87 -11.11 7.62
C LEU A 466 11.17 -10.33 7.83
N ARG A 467 11.13 -9.02 7.59
CA ARG A 467 12.26 -8.10 7.72
C ARG A 467 11.86 -6.89 8.55
N VAL A 468 12.85 -6.18 9.09
CA VAL A 468 12.65 -4.84 9.63
C VAL A 468 12.10 -3.94 8.51
N ALA A 469 11.28 -2.96 8.88
CA ALA A 469 10.51 -2.06 8.01
C ALA A 469 9.33 -2.70 7.23
N ASP A 470 9.16 -4.03 7.28
CA ASP A 470 7.93 -4.66 6.78
C ASP A 470 6.71 -4.09 7.51
N ARG A 471 5.64 -3.81 6.77
CA ARG A 471 4.37 -3.31 7.32
C ARG A 471 3.35 -4.43 7.35
N LEU A 472 2.80 -4.71 8.53
CA LEU A 472 1.72 -5.67 8.67
C LEU A 472 0.38 -4.95 8.52
N TYR A 473 -0.48 -5.47 7.65
CA TYR A 473 -1.83 -4.93 7.41
C TYR A 473 -2.94 -5.82 7.98
N GLU A 474 -2.76 -7.15 7.94
CA GLU A 474 -3.78 -8.10 8.36
C GLU A 474 -3.16 -9.32 9.04
N VAL A 475 -3.90 -9.92 9.98
CA VAL A 475 -3.64 -11.23 10.57
C VAL A 475 -4.83 -12.13 10.27
N SER A 476 -4.59 -13.25 9.59
CA SER A 476 -5.66 -14.18 9.17
C SER A 476 -6.80 -13.51 8.42
N GLY A 477 -6.48 -12.56 7.53
CA GLY A 477 -7.45 -11.79 6.75
C GLY A 477 -8.23 -10.73 7.55
N ASN A 478 -7.84 -10.45 8.80
CA ASN A 478 -8.51 -9.48 9.66
C ASN A 478 -7.59 -8.30 9.99
N GLN A 479 -8.15 -7.09 9.98
CA GLN A 479 -7.49 -5.88 10.49
C GLN A 479 -7.73 -5.71 11.99
N TRP A 480 -6.78 -5.09 12.70
CA TRP A 480 -6.91 -4.75 14.12
C TRP A 480 -7.14 -3.25 14.32
N SER A 481 -7.68 -2.88 15.48
CA SER A 481 -7.95 -1.51 15.89
C SER A 481 -6.89 -0.94 16.85
N SER A 482 -6.08 -1.79 17.48
CA SER A 482 -5.04 -1.35 18.43
C SER A 482 -3.83 -2.30 18.47
N GLY A 483 -2.69 -1.76 18.92
CA GLY A 483 -1.48 -2.57 19.14
C GLY A 483 -1.69 -3.66 20.19
N GLU A 484 -2.56 -3.44 21.17
CA GLU A 484 -2.94 -4.46 22.16
C GLU A 484 -3.72 -5.61 21.51
N GLN A 485 -4.66 -5.31 20.61
CA GLN A 485 -5.39 -6.34 19.88
C GLN A 485 -4.45 -7.17 19.00
N LEU A 486 -3.54 -6.51 18.28
CA LEU A 486 -2.51 -7.21 17.48
C LEU A 486 -1.65 -8.11 18.37
N ALA A 487 -1.18 -7.60 19.52
CA ALA A 487 -0.39 -8.39 20.47
C ALA A 487 -1.19 -9.60 21.00
N GLN A 488 -2.49 -9.43 21.30
CA GLN A 488 -3.35 -10.54 21.69
C GLN A 488 -3.49 -11.58 20.58
N TRP A 489 -3.70 -11.16 19.34
CA TRP A 489 -3.84 -12.06 18.19
C TRP A 489 -2.56 -12.85 17.92
N LEU A 490 -1.41 -12.18 17.86
CA LEU A 490 -0.11 -12.83 17.68
C LEU A 490 0.19 -13.83 18.81
N ASN A 491 -0.28 -13.59 20.03
CA ASN A 491 -0.01 -14.49 21.15
C ASN A 491 -1.05 -15.61 21.32
N ARG A 492 -2.29 -15.44 20.83
CA ARG A 492 -3.41 -16.37 21.11
C ARG A 492 -3.89 -17.18 19.91
N LEU A 493 -3.76 -16.67 18.69
CA LEU A 493 -4.26 -17.37 17.51
C LEU A 493 -3.37 -18.56 17.15
N SER A 494 -3.94 -19.74 16.92
CA SER A 494 -3.16 -20.92 16.51
C SER A 494 -2.42 -20.69 15.19
N ALA A 495 -1.24 -21.27 15.06
CA ALA A 495 -0.56 -21.37 13.77
C ALA A 495 -1.17 -22.51 12.90
N PRO A 496 -1.02 -22.48 11.56
CA PRO A 496 -0.35 -21.47 10.75
C PRO A 496 -1.07 -20.11 10.81
N LEU A 497 -0.29 -19.03 10.96
CA LEU A 497 -0.81 -17.67 11.12
C LEU A 497 -0.42 -16.82 9.90
N PRO A 498 -1.29 -16.68 8.90
CA PRO A 498 -1.02 -15.85 7.72
C PRO A 498 -1.09 -14.37 8.06
N LEU A 499 -0.10 -13.61 7.58
CA LEU A 499 0.00 -12.17 7.71
C LEU A 499 -0.01 -11.53 6.32
N LEU A 500 -0.80 -10.48 6.13
CA LEU A 500 -0.67 -9.63 4.95
C LEU A 500 0.43 -8.60 5.22
N VAL A 501 1.50 -8.67 4.43
CA VAL A 501 2.71 -7.87 4.61
C VAL A 501 2.93 -7.00 3.39
N GLU A 502 3.16 -5.71 3.62
CA GLU A 502 3.58 -4.75 2.62
C GLU A 502 5.08 -4.45 2.73
N ARG A 503 5.74 -4.45 1.57
CA ARG A 503 7.12 -4.01 1.39
C ARG A 503 7.24 -3.31 0.05
N ASP A 504 7.70 -2.06 0.05
CA ASP A 504 7.96 -1.24 -1.14
C ASP A 504 6.77 -1.23 -2.13
N GLY A 505 5.56 -1.09 -1.61
CA GLY A 505 4.30 -1.06 -2.35
C GLY A 505 3.74 -2.43 -2.75
N ARG A 506 4.48 -3.52 -2.48
CA ARG A 506 4.07 -4.89 -2.83
C ARG A 506 3.48 -5.60 -1.63
N LEU A 507 2.32 -6.22 -1.84
CA LEU A 507 1.66 -7.06 -0.84
C LEU A 507 2.01 -8.53 -1.04
N LYS A 508 2.26 -9.21 0.06
CA LYS A 508 2.46 -10.67 0.10
C LYS A 508 1.82 -11.27 1.35
N ILE A 509 1.37 -12.52 1.24
CA ILE A 509 0.98 -13.30 2.40
C ILE A 509 2.22 -14.01 2.93
N VAL A 510 2.55 -13.78 4.21
CA VAL A 510 3.62 -14.48 4.93
C VAL A 510 3.00 -15.33 6.02
N VAL A 511 3.27 -16.64 6.01
CA VAL A 511 2.69 -17.57 6.99
C VAL A 511 3.68 -17.85 8.10
N LEU A 512 3.27 -17.57 9.35
CA LEU A 512 4.05 -17.92 10.53
C LEU A 512 3.68 -19.32 11.02
N GLU A 513 4.68 -20.19 11.12
CA GLU A 513 4.53 -21.58 11.54
C GLU A 513 4.99 -21.80 12.98
N GLU A 514 4.30 -22.68 13.71
CA GLU A 514 4.78 -23.22 14.99
C GLU A 514 5.44 -24.58 14.75
N ARG A 515 6.75 -24.58 14.49
CA ARG A 515 7.50 -25.85 14.50
C ARG A 515 7.66 -26.34 15.94
N ILE A 516 6.81 -27.27 16.34
CA ILE A 516 6.90 -28.06 17.58
C ILE A 516 8.22 -28.85 17.56
N THR A 517 9.08 -28.69 18.56
CA THR A 517 10.22 -29.59 18.79
C THR A 517 9.68 -31.00 19.06
N SER A 518 10.27 -32.01 18.42
CA SER A 518 9.85 -33.41 18.48
C SER A 518 9.53 -33.86 19.92
N THR A 519 8.39 -34.53 20.07
CA THR A 519 7.86 -35.08 21.33
C THR A 519 8.66 -36.29 21.80
N ASP A 520 9.91 -36.11 22.21
CA ASP A 520 10.63 -37.11 23.02
C ASP A 520 10.65 -36.60 24.46
N SER A 521 9.61 -36.95 25.22
CA SER A 521 9.56 -36.70 26.66
C SER A 521 10.51 -37.67 27.37
N LEU A 522 11.49 -37.13 28.10
CA LEU A 522 12.32 -37.94 29.00
C LEU A 522 11.48 -38.29 30.23
N SER A 523 10.94 -39.50 30.27
CA SER A 523 10.32 -40.03 31.49
C SER A 523 11.37 -40.14 32.60
N PRO A 524 11.09 -39.71 33.84
CA PRO A 524 11.99 -39.90 34.96
C PRO A 524 12.06 -41.39 35.30
N LYS A 525 13.22 -42.02 35.11
CA LYS A 525 13.46 -43.38 35.59
C LYS A 525 13.47 -43.36 37.12
N HIS A 526 12.39 -43.84 37.73
CA HIS A 526 12.40 -44.27 39.12
C HIS A 526 13.32 -45.47 39.27
N ASN A 527 14.29 -45.36 40.17
CA ASN A 527 15.15 -46.47 40.61
C ASN A 527 14.41 -47.19 41.76
N PRO A 528 13.97 -48.45 41.61
CA PRO A 528 13.67 -49.27 42.77
C PRO A 528 14.99 -49.82 43.34
N ARG A 529 15.04 -49.89 44.66
CA ARG A 529 16.12 -50.47 45.47
C ARG A 529 16.42 -51.92 45.11
#